data_AF-A0A7J9LKQ0-F1
#
_entry.id   AF-A0A7J9LKQ0-F1
#
_cell.length_a   1.000
_cell.length_b   1.000
_cell.length_c   1.000
_cell.angle_alpha   90.00
_cell.angle_beta   90.00
_cell.angle_gamma   90.00
#
_symmetry.space_group_name_H-M   'P 1'
#
loop_
_entity.id
_entity.type
_entity.pdbx_description
1 polymer ?
#
loop_
_entity_poly.entity_id
_entity_poly.type
_entity_poly.pdbx_seq_one_letter_code
_entity_poly.pdbx_strand_id
1 'polypeptide(L)' 'GGQLARAAGAVVKLIAKEGKSATLRLPSGEVRLISKNCLATVR' A
#
# COMPACT_ATOMS: atom_id res chain seq x y z
N GLY A 1 -9.63 7.40 -6.43
CA GLY A 1 -9.44 6.12 -7.11
C GLY A 1 -8.06 5.56 -6.79
N GLY A 2 -7.93 4.26 -6.50
CA GLY A 2 -6.67 3.64 -6.11
C GLY A 2 -5.61 3.73 -7.21
N GLN A 3 -4.47 4.37 -6.92
CA GLN A 3 -3.41 4.63 -7.91
C GLN A 3 -2.28 3.58 -7.86
N LEU A 4 -2.11 2.90 -6.73
CA LEU A 4 -1.00 1.97 -6.49
C LEU A 4 -1.44 0.53 -6.73
N ALA A 5 -0.51 -0.29 -7.23
CA ALA A 5 -0.69 -1.73 -7.44
C ALA A 5 -1.94 -2.10 -8.29
N ARG A 6 -2.19 -1.36 -9.38
CA ARG A 6 -3.37 -1.54 -10.25
C ARG A 6 -3.21 -2.64 -11.31
N ALA A 7 -2.00 -3.14 -11.52
CA ALA A 7 -1.71 -4.19 -12.51
C ALA A 7 -2.16 -5.58 -11.99
N ALA A 8 -2.51 -6.47 -12.91
CA ALA A 8 -2.84 -7.85 -12.56
C ALA A 8 -1.66 -8.52 -11.84
N GLY A 9 -1.90 -9.03 -10.62
CA GLY A 9 -0.86 -9.63 -9.77
C GLY A 9 -0.01 -8.64 -8.97
N ALA A 10 -0.23 -7.33 -9.09
CA ALA A 10 0.45 -6.35 -8.26
C ALA A 10 -0.10 -6.41 -6.82
N VAL A 11 0.69 -6.98 -5.91
CA VAL A 11 0.41 -7.02 -4.48
C VAL A 11 1.35 -6.06 -3.74
N VAL A 12 0.79 -5.33 -2.78
CA VAL A 12 1.53 -4.45 -1.86
C VAL A 12 1.55 -5.11 -0.49
N LYS A 13 2.72 -5.13 0.14
CA LYS A 13 2.88 -5.72 1.47
C LYS A 13 2.86 -4.62 2.52
N LEU A 14 2.01 -4.76 3.53
CA LEU A 14 2.00 -3.84 4.66
C LEU A 14 3.17 -4.18 5.59
N ILE A 15 4.10 -3.24 5.74
CA ILE A 15 5.32 -3.41 6.56
C ILE A 15 5.04 -2.94 7.98
N ALA A 16 4.51 -1.73 8.12
CA ALA A 16 4.25 -1.11 9.40
C ALA A 16 2.97 -0.28 9.33
N LYS A 17 2.24 -0.20 10.44
CA LYS A 17 1.13 0.74 10.61
C LYS A 17 1.42 1.54 11.87
N GLU A 18 1.60 2.84 11.73
CA GLU A 18 1.95 3.71 12.84
C GLU A 18 0.93 4.86 12.92
N GLY A 19 0.11 4.83 13.97
CA GLY A 19 -0.94 5.82 14.19
C GLY A 19 -1.89 5.99 12.99
N LYS A 20 -1.75 7.13 12.29
CA LYS A 20 -2.55 7.55 11.12
C LYS A 20 -1.92 7.19 9.77
N SER A 21 -0.73 6.62 9.77
CA SER A 21 0.03 6.29 8.56
C SER A 21 0.36 4.80 8.50
N ALA A 22 0.49 4.28 7.29
CA ALA A 22 0.85 2.90 7.02
C ALA A 22 1.97 2.87 5.99
N THR A 23 3.03 2.14 6.30
CA THR A 23 4.15 1.91 5.41
C THR A 23 3.87 0.68 4.57
N LEU A 24 3.72 0.87 3.27
CA LEU A 24 3.50 -0.18 2.29
C LEU A 24 4.75 -0.35 1.43
N ARG A 25 5.13 -1.61 1.19
CA ARG A 25 6.13 -1.97 0.20
C ARG A 25 5.43 -2.28 -1.12
N LEU A 26 5.79 -1.53 -2.14
CA LEU A 26 5.35 -1.70 -3.52
C LEU A 26 5.98 -2.95 -4.14
N PRO A 27 5.34 -3.52 -5.17
CA PRO A 27 5.92 -4.62 -5.94
C PRO A 27 7.20 -4.20 -6.68
N SER A 28 7.43 -2.90 -6.89
CA SER A 28 8.70 -2.36 -7.40
C SER A 28 9.86 -2.45 -6.38
N GLY A 29 9.58 -2.83 -5.14
CA GLY A 29 10.54 -2.86 -4.04
C GLY A 29 10.61 -1.56 -3.23
N GLU A 30 10.02 -0.48 -3.76
CA GLU A 30 9.97 0.82 -3.09
C GLU A 30 9.07 0.79 -1.85
N VAL A 31 9.45 1.55 -0.84
CA VAL A 31 8.68 1.71 0.40
C VAL A 31 8.01 3.08 0.39
N ARG A 32 6.68 3.11 0.53
CA ARG A 32 5.91 4.36 0.59
C ARG A 32 5.03 4.40 1.82
N LEU A 33 4.95 5.58 2.41
CA LEU A 33 4.07 5.89 3.52
C LEU A 33 2.73 6.40 2.97
N ILE A 34 1.64 5.76 3.38
CA ILE A 34 0.28 6.04 2.93
C ILE A 34 -0.58 6.35 4.15
N SER A 35 -1.46 7.34 4.06
CA SER A 35 -2.40 7.65 5.14
C SER A 35 -3.45 6.53 5.29
N LYS A 36 -3.86 6.22 6.51
CA LYS A 36 -4.93 5.25 6.83
C LYS A 36 -6.27 5.58 6.16
N ASN A 37 -6.49 6.82 5.76
CA ASN A 37 -7.69 7.22 5.01
C ASN A 37 -7.70 6.68 3.57
N CYS A 38 -6.61 6.07 3.10
CA CYS A 38 -6.56 5.47 1.78
C CYS A 38 -7.26 4.11 1.79
N LEU A 39 -8.19 3.91 0.85
CA LEU A 39 -8.89 2.64 0.67
C LEU A 39 -7.96 1.64 -0.01
N ALA A 40 -7.86 0.43 0.56
CA ALA A 40 -7.09 -0.68 0.02
C ALA A 40 -7.99 -1.91 -0.16
N THR A 41 -7.79 -2.64 -1.26
CA THR A 41 -8.47 -3.91 -1.50
C THR A 41 -7.60 -5.04 -0.93
N VAL A 42 -8.14 -5.81 0.01
CA VAL A 42 -7.50 -7.01 0.55
C VAL A 42 -7.85 -8.17 -0.37
N ARG A 43 -6.84 -8.89 -0.87
CA ARG A 43 -6.96 -10.18 -1.54
C ARG A 43 -6.25 -11.24 -0.72
#